data_AF-A0A7W8UGG8-F1
#
_entry.id   AF-A0A7W8UGG8-F1
#
_cell.length_a   1.000
_cell.length_b   1.000
_cell.length_c   1.000
_cell.angle_alpha   90.00
_cell.angle_beta   90.00
_cell.angle_gamma   90.00
#
_symmetry.space_group_name_H-M   'P 1'
#
loop_
_entity.id
_entity.type
_entity.pdbx_description
1 polymer ?
#
loop_
_entity_poly.entity_id
_entity_poly.type
_entity_poly.pdbx_seq_one_letter_code
_entity_poly.pdbx_strand_id
1 'polypeptide(L)'
;MGGRTDAAQDHEQAVAIFDLLDNNRFTPVEHGGGPYRLHLELVDRRLVLTATTETGAPVLCHHLSLTAFRRLLKDYRLVCESFANGTARLPPDRLEAIDMGRRAIHNEASALLIDRLKSKVEIDQDTARRLFTLIHLLVSQTLPAGVD
;
A
#
# COMPACT_ATOMS: atom_id res chain seq x y z
N MET A 1 -12.79 21.23 -7.61
CA MET A 1 -11.95 21.79 -6.52
C MET A 1 -11.04 20.66 -6.04
N GLY A 2 -10.01 20.35 -6.85
CA GLY A 2 -9.05 19.26 -6.66
C GLY A 2 -7.90 19.58 -7.61
N GLY A 3 -6.66 19.55 -7.15
CA GLY A 3 -5.56 20.09 -7.98
C GLY A 3 -4.21 20.28 -7.30
N ARG A 4 -4.11 20.07 -5.98
CA ARG A 4 -2.79 19.92 -5.31
C ARG A 4 -2.65 18.60 -4.55
N THR A 5 -3.71 18.17 -3.86
CA THR A 5 -3.73 16.86 -3.19
C THR A 5 -3.70 15.72 -4.21
N ASP A 6 -4.52 15.80 -5.26
CA ASP A 6 -4.58 14.79 -6.33
C ASP A 6 -3.21 14.62 -7.01
N ALA A 7 -2.53 15.71 -7.36
CA ALA A 7 -1.21 15.65 -8.01
C ALA A 7 -0.11 15.05 -7.12
N ALA A 8 -0.16 15.29 -5.80
CA ALA A 8 0.78 14.69 -4.85
C ALA A 8 0.53 13.18 -4.69
N GLN A 9 -0.75 12.77 -4.64
CA GLN A 9 -1.14 11.36 -4.57
C GLN A 9 -0.79 10.63 -5.88
N ASP A 10 -1.00 11.24 -7.04
CA ASP A 10 -0.62 10.69 -8.34
C ASP A 10 0.89 10.49 -8.44
N HIS A 11 1.67 11.45 -7.94
CA HIS A 11 3.13 11.32 -7.89
C HIS A 11 3.57 10.18 -6.95
N GLU A 12 3.01 10.10 -5.74
CA GLU A 12 3.30 9.02 -4.80
C GLU A 12 2.94 7.64 -5.37
N GLN A 13 1.79 7.55 -6.07
CA GLN A 13 1.37 6.35 -6.78
C GLN A 13 2.37 5.97 -7.88
N ALA A 14 2.79 6.93 -8.71
CA ALA A 14 3.74 6.71 -9.79
C ALA A 14 5.10 6.23 -9.26
N VAL A 15 5.60 6.81 -8.16
CA VAL A 15 6.84 6.38 -7.51
C VAL A 15 6.71 4.97 -6.96
N ALA A 16 5.63 4.67 -6.25
CA ALA A 16 5.42 3.32 -5.70
C ALA A 16 5.30 2.24 -6.80
N ILE A 17 4.63 2.55 -7.92
CA ILE A 17 4.55 1.65 -9.08
C ILE A 17 5.92 1.49 -9.74
N PHE A 18 6.65 2.58 -9.94
CA PHE A 18 7.99 2.53 -10.53
C PHE A 18 8.92 1.64 -9.70
N ASP A 19 8.96 1.85 -8.38
CA ASP A 19 9.82 1.05 -7.49
C ASP A 19 9.39 -0.43 -7.45
N LEU A 20 8.10 -0.73 -7.59
CA LEU A 20 7.62 -2.11 -7.72
C LEU A 20 8.09 -2.73 -9.02
N LEU A 21 8.00 -2.02 -10.14
CA LEU A 21 8.44 -2.53 -11.44
C LEU A 21 9.96 -2.71 -11.49
N ASP A 22 10.72 -1.84 -10.84
CA ASP A 22 12.17 -1.89 -10.79
C ASP A 22 12.69 -3.00 -9.86
N ASN A 23 12.12 -3.14 -8.66
CA ASN A 23 12.59 -4.11 -7.68
C ASN A 23 11.48 -4.64 -6.77
N ASN A 24 10.91 -5.78 -7.16
CA ASN A 24 9.96 -6.54 -6.35
C ASN A 24 10.31 -8.03 -6.29
N ARG A 25 9.76 -8.67 -5.27
CA ARG A 25 9.55 -10.12 -5.21
C ARG A 25 8.06 -10.37 -5.13
N PHE A 26 7.48 -10.89 -6.21
CA PHE A 26 6.08 -11.30 -6.26
C PHE A 26 5.97 -12.67 -6.91
N THR A 27 5.81 -13.71 -6.08
CA THR A 27 5.76 -15.10 -6.53
C THR A 27 4.46 -15.74 -6.08
N PRO A 28 3.45 -15.84 -6.97
CA PRO A 28 2.23 -16.59 -6.67
C PRO A 28 2.55 -18.04 -6.30
N VAL A 29 1.90 -18.55 -5.25
CA VAL A 29 2.06 -19.94 -4.83
C VAL A 29 1.42 -20.83 -5.89
N GLU A 30 2.06 -21.98 -6.17
CA GLU A 30 1.61 -22.96 -7.18
C GLU A 30 1.60 -22.48 -8.64
N HIS A 31 2.15 -21.30 -8.93
CA HIS A 31 2.30 -20.81 -10.30
C HIS A 31 3.75 -20.41 -10.60
N GLY A 32 4.39 -21.17 -11.48
CA GLY A 32 5.74 -20.86 -11.95
C GLY A 32 5.74 -19.81 -13.06
N GLY A 33 6.74 -18.94 -13.07
CA GLY A 33 7.00 -17.99 -14.16
C GLY A 33 6.74 -16.53 -13.81
N GLY A 34 6.27 -15.78 -14.78
CA GLY A 34 6.17 -14.32 -14.78
C GLY A 34 6.68 -13.77 -16.12
N PRO A 35 6.56 -12.45 -16.37
CA PRO A 35 6.03 -11.43 -15.46
C PRO A 35 4.49 -11.46 -15.35
N TYR A 36 3.98 -10.83 -14.29
CA TYR A 36 2.55 -10.77 -13.98
C TYR A 36 2.01 -9.35 -14.10
N ARG A 37 0.74 -9.24 -14.48
CA ARG A 37 -0.03 -8.00 -14.34
C ARG A 37 -0.82 -8.08 -13.04
N LEU A 38 -0.49 -7.21 -12.09
CA LEU A 38 -1.21 -7.09 -10.82
C LEU A 38 -2.24 -5.96 -10.91
N HIS A 39 -3.48 -6.27 -10.54
CA HIS A 39 -4.56 -5.32 -10.37
C HIS A 39 -5.01 -5.30 -8.91
N LEU A 40 -5.16 -4.09 -8.36
CA LEU A 40 -5.61 -3.84 -7.00
C LEU A 40 -6.89 -3.01 -7.05
N GLU A 41 -7.95 -3.47 -6.40
CA GLU A 41 -9.21 -2.74 -6.32
C GLU A 41 -9.89 -2.93 -4.96
N LEU A 42 -10.84 -2.04 -4.64
CA LEU A 42 -11.68 -2.16 -3.44
C LEU A 42 -13.10 -2.56 -3.82
N VAL A 43 -13.55 -3.70 -3.32
CA VAL A 43 -14.91 -4.23 -3.51
C VAL A 43 -15.47 -4.59 -2.14
N ASP A 44 -16.64 -4.04 -1.79
CA ASP A 44 -17.32 -4.29 -0.51
C ASP A 44 -16.41 -4.17 0.73
N ARG A 45 -15.55 -3.13 0.75
CA ARG A 45 -14.54 -2.88 1.81
C ARG A 45 -13.47 -3.98 1.95
N ARG A 46 -13.28 -4.80 0.92
CA ARG A 46 -12.19 -5.77 0.80
C ARG A 46 -11.23 -5.31 -0.29
N LEU A 47 -9.95 -5.55 -0.07
CA LEU A 47 -8.95 -5.41 -1.13
C LEU A 47 -9.02 -6.66 -1.99
N VAL A 48 -9.22 -6.49 -3.28
CA VAL A 48 -9.12 -7.57 -4.26
C VAL A 48 -7.77 -7.43 -4.97
N LEU A 49 -6.97 -8.49 -4.89
CA LEU A 49 -5.71 -8.62 -5.61
C LEU A 49 -5.91 -9.63 -6.74
N THR A 50 -5.81 -9.16 -7.97
CA THR A 50 -5.93 -10.02 -9.15
C THR A 50 -4.59 -10.03 -9.89
N ALA A 51 -4.02 -11.19 -10.11
CA ALA A 51 -2.83 -11.36 -10.94
C ALA A 51 -3.17 -12.15 -12.20
N THR A 52 -2.69 -11.67 -13.35
CA THR A 52 -2.76 -12.37 -14.63
C THR A 52 -1.38 -12.49 -15.27
N THR A 53 -1.22 -13.42 -16.20
CA THR A 53 -0.04 -13.45 -17.08
C THR A 53 -0.05 -12.25 -18.03
N GLU A 54 1.04 -12.01 -18.75
CA GLU A 54 1.08 -10.99 -19.81
C GLU A 54 0.01 -11.18 -20.90
N THR A 55 -0.36 -12.44 -21.18
CA THR A 55 -1.40 -12.79 -22.15
C THR A 55 -2.82 -12.68 -21.58
N GLY A 56 -2.96 -12.30 -20.30
CA GLY A 56 -4.23 -12.14 -19.62
C GLY A 56 -4.81 -13.41 -19.03
N ALA A 57 -4.06 -14.52 -19.00
CA ALA A 57 -4.52 -15.74 -18.34
C ALA A 57 -4.58 -15.52 -16.82
N PRO A 58 -5.64 -15.96 -16.14
CA PRO A 58 -5.78 -15.77 -14.69
C PRO A 58 -4.74 -16.59 -13.92
N VAL A 59 -4.07 -15.94 -12.97
CA VAL A 59 -3.09 -16.59 -12.07
C VAL A 59 -3.66 -16.67 -10.65
N LEU A 60 -4.16 -15.56 -10.12
CA LEU A 60 -4.87 -15.55 -8.84
C LEU A 60 -5.89 -14.43 -8.77
N CYS A 61 -6.92 -14.63 -7.95
CA CYS A 61 -7.80 -13.59 -7.46
C CYS A 61 -8.00 -13.81 -5.96
N HIS A 62 -7.56 -12.86 -5.15
CA HIS A 62 -7.60 -12.97 -3.69
C HIS A 62 -8.32 -11.79 -3.06
N HIS A 63 -9.35 -12.07 -2.28
CA HIS A 63 -10.07 -11.08 -1.49
C HIS A 63 -9.48 -11.02 -0.08
N LEU A 64 -8.78 -9.94 0.22
CA LEU A 64 -8.20 -9.66 1.52
C LEU A 64 -9.11 -8.74 2.33
N SER A 65 -9.55 -9.20 3.51
CA SER A 65 -10.27 -8.34 4.46
C SER A 65 -9.34 -7.28 5.03
N LEU A 66 -9.74 -6.01 4.91
CA LEU A 66 -9.01 -4.88 5.49
C LEU A 66 -9.28 -4.66 6.98
N THR A 67 -10.07 -5.52 7.64
CA THR A 67 -10.42 -5.35 9.06
C THR A 67 -9.18 -5.34 9.96
N ALA A 68 -8.20 -6.21 9.71
CA ALA A 68 -6.95 -6.23 10.48
C ALA A 68 -6.05 -5.01 10.19
N PHE A 69 -6.27 -4.30 9.07
CA PHE A 69 -5.48 -3.16 8.64
C PHE A 69 -6.07 -1.81 9.05
N ARG A 70 -7.32 -1.74 9.54
CA ARG A 70 -8.01 -0.47 9.82
C ARG A 70 -7.21 0.47 10.72
N ARG A 71 -6.69 -0.06 11.84
CA ARG A 71 -5.85 0.72 12.76
C ARG A 71 -4.62 1.28 12.06
N LEU A 72 -3.90 0.43 11.33
CA LEU A 72 -2.67 0.80 10.63
C LEU A 72 -2.91 1.85 9.55
N LEU A 73 -3.97 1.70 8.75
CA LEU A 73 -4.35 2.67 7.73
C LEU A 73 -4.71 4.04 8.34
N LYS A 74 -5.44 4.03 9.46
CA LYS A 74 -5.81 5.24 10.21
C LYS A 74 -4.58 5.93 10.81
N ASP A 75 -3.75 5.18 11.52
CA ASP A 75 -2.55 5.71 12.17
C ASP A 75 -1.55 6.22 11.12
N TYR A 76 -1.42 5.52 9.99
CA TYR A 76 -0.59 5.95 8.87
C TYR A 76 -1.08 7.28 8.27
N ARG A 77 -2.40 7.43 8.09
CA ARG A 77 -2.96 8.70 7.63
C ARG A 77 -2.64 9.84 8.61
N LEU A 78 -2.87 9.62 9.91
CA LEU A 78 -2.64 10.65 10.95
C LEU A 78 -1.16 11.08 11.03
N VAL A 79 -0.23 10.14 10.89
CA VAL A 79 1.20 10.48 10.93
C VAL A 79 1.64 11.22 9.65
N CYS A 80 1.08 10.88 8.49
CA CYS A 80 1.32 11.60 7.23
C CYS A 80 0.76 13.02 7.29
N GLU A 81 -0.44 13.21 7.83
CA GLU A 81 -1.04 14.54 8.06
C GLU A 81 -0.19 15.36 9.05
N SER A 82 0.27 14.73 10.13
CA SER A 82 1.14 15.38 11.12
C SER A 82 2.47 15.81 10.53
N PHE A 83 3.07 14.96 9.67
CA PHE A 83 4.28 15.30 8.94
C PHE A 83 4.06 16.47 7.99
N ALA A 84 3.03 16.41 7.13
CA ALA A 84 2.71 17.46 6.17
C ALA A 84 2.43 18.82 6.84
N ASN A 85 1.67 18.83 7.94
CA ASN A 85 1.39 20.04 8.72
C ASN A 85 2.64 20.56 9.46
N GLY A 86 3.56 19.66 9.79
CA GLY A 86 4.77 19.92 10.56
C GLY A 86 5.93 20.43 9.71
N THR A 87 6.08 20.02 8.45
CA THR A 87 7.28 20.27 7.62
C THR A 87 7.70 21.75 7.56
N ALA A 88 6.74 22.68 7.59
CA ALA A 88 7.01 24.11 7.53
C ALA A 88 7.24 24.78 8.90
N ARG A 89 7.00 24.07 10.02
CA ARG A 89 6.87 24.67 11.36
C ARG A 89 7.67 23.98 12.45
N LEU A 90 7.91 22.68 12.32
CA LEU A 90 8.57 21.88 13.34
C LEU A 90 10.09 21.86 13.13
N PRO A 91 10.88 21.81 14.20
CA PRO A 91 12.31 21.62 14.11
C PRO A 91 12.65 20.20 13.55
N PRO A 92 13.83 20.02 12.95
CA PRO A 92 14.21 18.77 12.27
C PRO A 92 14.11 17.51 13.14
N ASP A 93 14.49 17.61 14.42
CA ASP A 93 14.41 16.51 15.39
C ASP A 93 12.98 15.99 15.59
N ARG A 94 12.00 16.90 15.63
CA ARG A 94 10.59 16.52 15.72
C ARG A 94 10.06 15.92 14.42
N LEU A 95 10.50 16.42 13.26
CA LEU A 95 10.14 15.84 11.97
C LEU A 95 10.70 14.43 11.82
N GLU A 96 11.95 14.20 12.27
CA GLU A 96 12.57 12.88 12.28
C GLU A 96 11.81 11.91 13.20
N ALA A 97 11.39 12.36 14.39
CA ALA A 97 10.57 11.53 15.29
C ALA A 97 9.23 11.11 14.67
N ILE A 98 8.56 12.02 13.95
CA ILE A 98 7.33 11.72 13.20
C ILE A 98 7.63 10.72 12.08
N ASP A 99 8.71 10.92 11.32
CA ASP A 99 9.11 10.03 10.23
C ASP A 99 9.48 8.62 10.74
N MET A 100 10.13 8.52 11.89
CA MET A 100 10.38 7.25 12.57
C MET A 100 9.07 6.52 12.88
N GLY A 101 8.06 7.22 13.41
CA GLY A 101 6.73 6.66 13.65
C GLY A 101 6.06 6.18 12.36
N ARG A 102 6.16 6.97 11.28
CA ARG A 102 5.66 6.61 9.94
C ARG A 102 6.32 5.33 9.41
N ARG A 103 7.64 5.20 9.55
CA ARG A 103 8.39 3.99 9.14
C ARG A 103 7.99 2.77 9.97
N ALA A 104 7.76 2.95 11.27
CA ALA A 104 7.32 1.86 12.15
C ALA A 104 5.95 1.31 11.72
N ILE A 105 4.98 2.19 11.42
CA ILE A 105 3.66 1.79 10.93
C ILE A 105 3.75 1.04 9.59
N HIS A 106 4.57 1.54 8.65
CA HIS A 106 4.86 0.86 7.38
C HIS A 106 5.40 -0.56 7.59
N ASN A 107 6.37 -0.71 8.49
CA ASN A 107 6.98 -2.01 8.77
C ASN A 107 5.98 -3.00 9.36
N GLU A 108 5.14 -2.54 10.31
CA GLU A 108 4.08 -3.36 10.91
C GLU A 108 3.04 -3.78 9.85
N ALA A 109 2.59 -2.83 9.01
CA ALA A 109 1.62 -3.11 7.97
C ALA A 109 2.16 -4.06 6.88
N SER A 110 3.43 -3.92 6.54
CA SER A 110 4.12 -4.78 5.58
C SER A 110 4.27 -6.20 6.10
N ALA A 111 4.66 -6.36 7.37
CA ALA A 111 4.73 -7.67 8.02
C ALA A 111 3.36 -8.35 8.07
N LEU A 112 2.30 -7.59 8.40
CA LEU A 112 0.93 -8.11 8.37
C LEU A 112 0.50 -8.49 6.94
N LEU A 113 0.84 -7.69 5.93
CA LEU A 113 0.50 -7.99 4.54
C LEU A 113 1.18 -9.28 4.05
N ILE A 114 2.46 -9.47 4.38
CA ILE A 114 3.19 -10.72 4.12
C ILE A 114 2.48 -11.90 4.77
N ASP A 115 2.15 -11.81 6.07
CA ASP A 115 1.50 -12.91 6.79
C ASP A 115 0.14 -13.28 6.20
N ARG A 116 -0.63 -12.26 5.78
CA ARG A 116 -1.95 -12.46 5.17
C ARG A 116 -1.87 -13.04 3.76
N LEU A 117 -0.82 -12.72 3.00
CA LEU A 117 -0.64 -13.17 1.62
C LEU A 117 0.16 -14.46 1.48
N LYS A 118 0.92 -14.91 2.49
CA LYS A 118 1.87 -16.03 2.41
C LYS A 118 1.32 -17.33 1.80
N SER A 119 0.01 -17.57 1.91
CA SER A 119 -0.65 -18.75 1.33
C SER A 119 -1.04 -18.61 -0.14
N LYS A 120 -0.84 -17.43 -0.73
CA LYS A 120 -1.29 -17.03 -2.07
C LYS A 120 -0.16 -16.44 -2.91
N VAL A 121 0.66 -15.59 -2.30
CA VAL A 121 1.81 -14.95 -2.94
C VAL A 121 2.91 -14.78 -1.90
N GLU A 122 4.11 -15.20 -2.27
CA GLU A 122 5.32 -14.84 -1.54
C GLU A 122 5.80 -13.46 -2.00
N ILE A 123 5.94 -12.55 -1.03
CA ILE A 123 6.49 -11.22 -1.23
C ILE A 123 7.53 -10.92 -0.16
N ASP A 124 8.49 -10.05 -0.47
CA ASP A 124 9.44 -9.53 0.51
C ASP A 124 8.93 -8.25 1.20
N GLN A 125 9.69 -7.77 2.19
CA GLN A 125 9.34 -6.60 2.99
C GLN A 125 9.22 -5.32 2.15
N ASP A 126 10.13 -5.11 1.19
CA ASP A 126 10.12 -3.90 0.38
C ASP A 126 8.96 -3.89 -0.63
N THR A 127 8.63 -5.04 -1.21
CA THR A 127 7.43 -5.23 -2.05
C THR A 127 6.17 -4.98 -1.22
N ALA A 128 6.07 -5.57 -0.03
CA ALA A 128 4.94 -5.37 0.86
C ALA A 128 4.75 -3.90 1.25
N ARG A 129 5.85 -3.16 1.49
CA ARG A 129 5.81 -1.73 1.81
C ARG A 129 5.24 -0.89 0.68
N ARG A 130 5.68 -1.14 -0.56
CA ARG A 130 5.17 -0.42 -1.75
C ARG A 130 3.72 -0.78 -2.04
N LEU A 131 3.36 -2.06 -1.91
CA LEU A 131 1.97 -2.49 -2.01
C LEU A 131 1.09 -1.83 -0.94
N PHE A 132 1.56 -1.72 0.30
CA PHE A 132 0.83 -1.01 1.35
C PHE A 132 0.63 0.47 1.03
N THR A 133 1.63 1.17 0.47
CA THR A 133 1.47 2.54 -0.03
C THR A 133 0.34 2.64 -1.06
N LEU A 134 0.32 1.74 -2.06
CA LEU A 134 -0.75 1.71 -3.07
C LEU A 134 -2.12 1.41 -2.46
N ILE A 135 -2.19 0.48 -1.51
CA ILE A 135 -3.44 0.15 -0.79
C ILE A 135 -3.92 1.36 0.02
N HIS A 136 -3.03 2.07 0.69
CA HIS A 136 -3.37 3.28 1.44
C HIS A 136 -3.94 4.37 0.53
N LEU A 137 -3.32 4.61 -0.63
CA LEU A 137 -3.82 5.56 -1.63
C LEU A 137 -5.20 5.15 -2.14
N LEU A 138 -5.38 3.88 -2.51
CA LEU A 138 -6.64 3.33 -2.98
C LEU A 138 -7.76 3.47 -1.94
N VAL A 139 -7.48 3.15 -0.68
CA VAL A 139 -8.42 3.31 0.44
C VAL A 139 -8.78 4.77 0.65
N SER A 140 -7.79 5.67 0.61
CA SER A 140 -7.99 7.11 0.85
C SER A 140 -8.79 7.78 -0.25
N GLN A 141 -8.72 7.29 -1.48
CA GLN A 141 -9.52 7.77 -2.61
C GLN A 141 -10.97 7.23 -2.56
N THR A 142 -11.18 6.04 -2.00
CA THR A 142 -12.47 5.32 -2.09
C THR A 142 -13.34 5.48 -0.84
N LEU A 143 -12.75 5.65 0.35
CA LEU A 143 -13.48 5.75 1.61
C LEU A 143 -13.31 7.15 2.24
N PRO A 144 -14.39 7.93 2.41
CA PRO A 144 -14.29 9.21 3.12
C PRO A 144 -13.91 8.99 4.59
N ALA A 145 -13.22 9.98 5.18
CA ALA A 145 -12.79 9.92 6.56
C ALA A 145 -13.99 9.70 7.52
N GLY A 146 -13.93 8.64 8.33
CA GLY A 146 -14.92 8.38 9.39
C GLY A 146 -15.82 7.16 9.22
N VAL A 147 -15.55 6.27 8.25
CA VAL A 147 -16.23 4.97 8.14
C VAL A 147 -15.33 3.87 8.71
N ASP A 148 -15.05 3.95 10.02
CA ASP A 148 -14.31 2.93 10.80
C ASP A 148 -15.26 1.86 11.38
#